data_AF-A0A2H0SNE7-F1
#
_entry.id   AF-A0A2H0SNE7-F1
#
_cell.length_a   1.000
_cell.length_b   1.000
_cell.length_c   1.000
_cell.angle_alpha   90.00
_cell.angle_beta   90.00
_cell.angle_gamma   90.00
#
_symmetry.space_group_name_H-M   'P 1'
#
loop_
_entity.id
_entity.type
_entity.pdbx_description
1 polymer ?
#
loop_
_entity_poly.entity_id
_entity_poly.type
_entity_poly.pdbx_seq_one_letter_code
_entity_poly.pdbx_strand_id
1 'polypeptide(L)'
;MNNLETQLEVKNTALSEVYADPNYITLYRFENPNKPFNQARVGEVSELSIVGMWFTDSIEALATYCRQRISGQPGGRFLVCRVKREDLEQHRASAHPEAKTLDIESDNFIIPPEIASLTQLIIAAPWKPEWEGTKNLPLSDYGLVSEFVIEKLSPEALIRSCQKIE
;
A
#
# COMPACT_ATOMS: atom_id res chain seq x y z
N MET A 1 -28.53 -1.11 3.72
CA MET A 1 -27.46 -0.61 2.82
C MET A 1 -26.14 -1.02 3.42
N ASN A 2 -25.30 -1.73 2.68
CA ASN A 2 -23.84 -1.81 2.81
C ASN A 2 -23.33 -2.90 1.86
N ASN A 3 -23.40 -2.63 0.55
CA ASN A 3 -22.52 -3.33 -0.38
C ASN A 3 -21.16 -2.66 -0.28
N LEU A 4 -20.27 -3.22 0.52
CA LEU A 4 -18.82 -3.07 0.38
C LEU A 4 -18.41 -3.77 -0.92
N GLU A 5 -18.88 -3.26 -2.07
CA GLU A 5 -18.35 -3.66 -3.36
C GLU A 5 -16.96 -3.03 -3.47
N THR A 6 -15.95 -3.85 -3.20
CA THR A 6 -14.55 -3.54 -3.43
C THR A 6 -14.39 -3.15 -4.90
N GLN A 7 -14.33 -1.86 -5.20
CA GLN A 7 -13.97 -1.40 -6.54
C GLN A 7 -12.46 -1.63 -6.69
N LEU A 8 -12.12 -2.68 -7.43
CA LEU A 8 -10.76 -2.96 -7.89
C LEU A 8 -10.54 -2.14 -9.15
N GLU A 9 -9.66 -1.15 -9.10
CA GLU A 9 -9.16 -0.51 -10.32
C GLU A 9 -7.85 -1.18 -10.67
N VAL A 10 -7.87 -2.04 -11.70
CA VAL A 10 -6.69 -2.75 -12.14
C VAL A 10 -6.20 -2.17 -13.45
N LYS A 11 -4.95 -1.71 -13.42
CA LYS A 11 -4.23 -1.26 -14.60
C LYS A 11 -3.37 -2.44 -15.04
N ASN A 12 -3.76 -3.10 -16.13
CA ASN A 12 -3.00 -4.14 -16.87
C ASN A 12 -3.43 -5.60 -16.62
N THR A 13 -3.61 -6.36 -17.70
CA THR A 13 -4.03 -7.78 -17.73
C THR A 13 -2.87 -8.77 -17.56
N ALA A 14 -1.61 -8.33 -17.58
CA ALA A 14 -0.42 -9.19 -17.36
C ALA A 14 -0.10 -9.47 -15.86
N LEU A 15 -1.01 -9.14 -14.94
CA LEU A 15 -0.73 -9.19 -13.50
C LEU A 15 -0.83 -10.59 -12.89
N SER A 16 -1.58 -11.52 -13.49
CA SER A 16 -1.73 -12.87 -12.91
C SER A 16 -0.40 -13.64 -12.88
N GLU A 17 0.37 -13.60 -13.96
CA GLU A 17 1.70 -14.22 -14.06
C GLU A 17 2.70 -13.57 -13.09
N VAL A 18 2.74 -12.23 -13.08
CA VAL A 18 3.64 -11.47 -12.20
C VAL A 18 3.35 -11.76 -10.73
N TYR A 19 2.08 -11.92 -10.31
CA TYR A 19 1.71 -12.24 -8.93
C TYR A 19 1.88 -13.73 -8.56
N ALA A 20 1.94 -14.63 -9.55
CA ALA A 20 2.23 -16.04 -9.33
C ALA A 20 3.75 -16.37 -9.33
N ASP A 21 4.59 -15.53 -9.93
CA ASP A 21 6.03 -15.80 -10.10
C ASP A 21 6.84 -15.71 -8.77
N PRO A 22 7.48 -16.79 -8.30
CA PRO A 22 8.27 -16.75 -7.06
C PRO A 22 9.48 -15.81 -7.10
N ASN A 23 9.94 -15.38 -8.28
CA ASN A 23 11.05 -14.44 -8.45
C ASN A 23 10.68 -12.99 -8.11
N TYR A 24 9.41 -12.72 -7.87
CA TYR A 24 8.93 -11.42 -7.41
C TYR A 24 8.62 -11.44 -5.92
N ILE A 25 8.79 -10.29 -5.27
CA ILE A 25 8.37 -10.02 -3.91
C ILE A 25 7.20 -9.05 -3.94
N THR A 26 6.26 -9.23 -3.01
CA THR A 26 5.10 -8.35 -2.86
C THR A 26 5.44 -7.24 -1.87
N LEU A 27 5.16 -6.01 -2.27
CA LEU A 27 5.33 -4.83 -1.44
C LEU A 27 3.97 -4.13 -1.29
N TYR A 28 3.76 -3.54 -0.12
CA TYR A 28 2.48 -2.98 0.29
C TYR A 28 2.61 -1.54 0.73
N ARG A 29 1.55 -0.78 0.50
CA ARG A 29 1.39 0.59 0.97
C ARG A 29 -0.09 0.88 1.19
N PHE A 30 -0.39 1.72 2.17
CA PHE A 30 -1.71 2.35 2.27
C PHE A 30 -1.63 3.80 1.79
N GLU A 31 -2.56 4.22 0.94
CA GLU A 31 -2.65 5.57 0.42
C GLU A 31 -4.03 6.18 0.69
N ASN A 32 -4.03 7.47 0.99
CA ASN A 32 -5.23 8.29 1.01
C ASN A 32 -5.42 8.98 -0.36
N PRO A 33 -6.53 8.76 -1.07
CA PRO A 33 -6.76 9.36 -2.39
C PRO A 33 -7.03 10.87 -2.34
N ASN A 34 -7.51 11.40 -1.21
CA ASN A 34 -7.92 12.80 -1.09
C ASN A 34 -6.74 13.75 -0.83
N LYS A 35 -5.51 13.22 -0.72
CA LYS A 35 -4.28 13.99 -0.58
C LYS A 35 -3.30 13.53 -1.66
N PRO A 36 -3.44 14.07 -2.88
CA PRO A 36 -2.63 13.64 -4.00
C PRO A 36 -1.13 13.82 -3.72
N PHE A 37 -0.30 12.97 -4.34
CA PHE A 37 1.16 12.93 -4.16
C PHE A 37 1.86 14.29 -4.38
N ASN A 38 1.18 15.23 -5.03
CA ASN A 38 1.67 16.57 -5.36
C ASN A 38 1.35 17.66 -4.31
N GLN A 39 0.79 17.33 -3.15
CA GLN A 39 0.51 18.30 -2.09
C GLN A 39 1.51 18.20 -0.92
N ALA A 40 2.15 19.34 -0.61
CA ALA A 40 3.01 19.48 0.57
C ALA A 40 2.17 19.30 1.84
N ARG A 41 2.73 18.58 2.82
CA ARG A 41 2.01 18.21 4.04
C ARG A 41 2.59 18.98 5.22
N VAL A 42 1.75 19.66 5.99
CA VAL A 42 2.16 20.35 7.21
C VAL A 42 2.62 19.32 8.24
N GLY A 43 3.90 19.33 8.60
CA GLY A 43 4.50 18.41 9.57
C GLY A 43 5.10 17.13 8.99
N GLU A 44 5.12 16.95 7.67
CA GLU A 44 5.90 15.88 7.01
C GLU A 44 7.06 16.48 6.21
N VAL A 45 8.24 15.87 6.33
CA VAL A 45 9.54 16.44 5.91
C VAL A 45 9.85 16.20 4.43
N SER A 46 8.96 15.59 3.65
CA SER A 46 9.34 14.97 2.38
C SER A 46 9.17 15.80 1.13
N GLU A 47 10.18 15.72 0.26
CA GLU A 47 10.02 15.96 -1.17
C GLU A 47 8.88 15.10 -1.74
N LEU A 48 8.06 15.72 -2.58
CA LEU A 48 6.80 15.21 -3.13
C LEU A 48 6.95 13.89 -3.89
N SER A 49 8.17 13.56 -4.33
CA SER A 49 8.54 12.34 -5.04
C SER A 49 8.54 11.12 -4.12
N ILE A 50 9.13 11.19 -2.92
CA ILE A 50 9.27 10.01 -2.05
C ILE A 50 7.97 9.70 -1.29
N VAL A 51 7.18 10.72 -0.96
CA VAL A 51 5.84 10.53 -0.36
C VAL A 51 4.85 10.12 -1.44
N GLY A 52 4.80 8.82 -1.68
CA GLY A 52 4.16 8.27 -2.87
C GLY A 52 4.78 6.94 -3.28
N MET A 53 6.07 6.82 -3.02
CA MET A 53 6.90 5.76 -3.56
C MET A 53 7.38 4.76 -2.50
N TRP A 54 7.14 4.98 -1.21
CA TRP A 54 7.61 4.06 -0.19
C TRP A 54 6.64 2.88 0.05
N PHE A 55 7.18 1.69 0.22
CA PHE A 55 6.45 0.44 0.47
C PHE A 55 7.15 -0.39 1.56
N THR A 56 6.38 -1.24 2.21
CA THR A 56 6.88 -2.26 3.15
C THR A 56 6.65 -3.66 2.57
N ASP A 57 7.53 -4.61 2.84
CA ASP A 57 7.29 -6.03 2.55
C ASP A 57 6.56 -6.75 3.70
N SER A 58 6.30 -6.06 4.82
CA SER A 58 5.68 -6.61 6.00
C SER A 58 4.19 -6.23 6.10
N ILE A 59 3.34 -7.25 6.04
CA ILE A 59 1.91 -7.13 6.31
C ILE A 59 1.64 -6.60 7.72
N GLU A 60 2.45 -7.01 8.71
CA GLU A 60 2.30 -6.57 10.09
C GLU A 60 2.64 -5.08 10.25
N ALA A 61 3.70 -4.62 9.56
CA ALA A 61 4.06 -3.22 9.52
C ALA A 61 2.99 -2.39 8.82
N LEU A 62 2.44 -2.89 7.69
CA LEU A 62 1.31 -2.26 7.01
C LEU A 62 0.10 -2.13 7.93
N ALA A 63 -0.29 -3.20 8.63
CA ALA A 63 -1.42 -3.17 9.56
C ALA A 63 -1.17 -2.18 10.72
N THR A 64 0.04 -2.18 11.29
CA THR A 64 0.42 -1.24 12.36
C THR A 64 0.37 0.21 11.88
N TYR A 65 0.90 0.49 10.69
CA TYR A 65 0.79 1.79 10.03
C TYR A 65 -0.68 2.17 9.84
N CYS A 66 -1.51 1.21 9.39
CA CYS A 66 -2.94 1.42 9.21
C CYS A 66 -3.62 1.86 10.51
N ARG A 67 -3.25 1.25 11.64
CA ARG A 67 -3.79 1.64 12.95
C ARG A 67 -3.38 3.04 13.38
N GLN A 68 -2.09 3.36 13.25
CA GLN A 68 -1.48 4.54 13.85
C GLN A 68 -1.67 5.80 13.00
N ARG A 69 -1.55 5.67 11.68
CA ARG A 69 -1.38 6.80 10.76
C ARG A 69 -2.54 6.97 9.78
N ILE A 70 -3.47 6.02 9.69
CA ILE A 70 -4.74 6.28 9.01
C ILE A 70 -5.60 7.14 9.92
N SER A 71 -5.59 8.44 9.67
CA SER A 71 -6.84 9.20 9.82
C SER A 71 -7.85 8.49 8.92
N GLY A 72 -8.93 7.93 9.43
CA GLY A 72 -9.90 7.12 8.69
C GLY A 72 -10.51 7.85 7.50
N GLN A 73 -9.77 7.91 6.42
CA GLN A 73 -10.04 8.84 5.35
C GLN A 73 -10.93 8.17 4.32
N PRO A 74 -12.03 8.83 3.92
CA PRO A 74 -12.87 8.35 2.83
C PRO A 74 -12.04 8.02 1.59
N GLY A 75 -12.23 6.82 1.03
CA GLY A 75 -11.56 6.39 -0.20
C GLY A 75 -10.16 5.82 -0.02
N GLY A 76 -9.66 5.64 1.21
CA GLY A 76 -8.39 4.97 1.46
C GLY A 76 -8.21 3.66 0.67
N ARG A 77 -7.01 3.43 0.16
CA ARG A 77 -6.70 2.30 -0.73
C ARG A 77 -5.37 1.66 -0.40
N PHE A 78 -5.31 0.35 -0.50
CA PHE A 78 -4.07 -0.40 -0.50
C PHE A 78 -3.49 -0.41 -1.92
N LEU A 79 -2.22 -0.05 -1.99
CA LEU A 79 -1.39 -0.21 -3.19
C LEU A 79 -0.52 -1.42 -2.92
N VAL A 80 -0.63 -2.40 -3.82
CA VAL A 80 0.21 -3.58 -3.79
C VAL A 80 0.99 -3.57 -5.09
N CYS A 81 2.29 -3.79 -5.04
CA CYS A 81 3.09 -3.98 -6.24
C CYS A 81 4.00 -5.19 -6.09
N ARG A 82 4.52 -5.67 -7.22
CA ARG A 82 5.46 -6.78 -7.27
C ARG A 82 6.75 -6.29 -7.89
N VAL A 83 7.86 -6.52 -7.21
CA VAL A 83 9.20 -6.15 -7.69
C VAL A 83 10.03 -7.42 -7.78
N LYS A 84 10.91 -7.52 -8.77
CA LYS A 84 11.81 -8.67 -8.86
C LYS A 84 12.75 -8.69 -7.65
N ARG A 85 13.00 -9.88 -7.12
CA ARG A 85 13.92 -10.08 -5.99
C ARG A 85 15.34 -9.60 -6.29
N GLU A 86 15.80 -9.76 -7.53
CA GLU A 86 17.14 -9.33 -7.96
C GLU A 86 17.35 -7.80 -7.89
N ASP A 87 16.27 -7.03 -8.05
CA ASP A 87 16.30 -5.57 -8.05
C ASP A 87 15.99 -4.97 -6.66
N LEU A 88 15.51 -5.78 -5.72
CA LEU A 88 14.95 -5.33 -4.46
C LEU A 88 15.91 -4.47 -3.62
N GLU A 89 17.16 -4.89 -3.50
CA GLU A 89 18.15 -4.17 -2.67
C GLU A 89 18.51 -2.79 -3.24
N GLN A 90 18.36 -2.59 -4.55
CA GLN A 90 18.57 -1.27 -5.18
C GLN A 90 17.49 -0.26 -4.78
N HIS A 91 16.33 -0.75 -4.36
CA HIS A 91 15.18 0.04 -3.95
C HIS A 91 15.06 0.21 -2.44
N ARG A 92 15.97 -0.36 -1.64
CA ARG A 92 15.92 -0.22 -0.19
C ARG A 92 16.07 1.25 0.21
N ALA A 93 15.24 1.74 1.13
CA ALA A 93 15.24 3.14 1.56
C ALA A 93 16.63 3.59 2.03
N SER A 94 17.39 2.73 2.69
CA SER A 94 18.78 3.02 3.12
C SER A 94 19.75 3.33 1.97
N ALA A 95 19.46 2.87 0.74
CA ALA A 95 20.22 3.17 -0.47
C ALA A 95 19.88 4.57 -1.04
N HIS A 96 18.78 5.19 -0.61
CA HIS A 96 18.35 6.51 -1.07
C HIS A 96 18.87 7.62 -0.13
N PRO A 97 19.71 8.56 -0.60
CA PRO A 97 20.25 9.63 0.24
C PRO A 97 19.17 10.50 0.88
N GLU A 98 18.11 10.78 0.13
CA GLU A 98 16.98 11.60 0.57
C GLU A 98 16.22 10.95 1.73
N ALA A 99 16.10 9.61 1.76
CA ALA A 99 15.40 8.89 2.82
C ALA A 99 15.99 9.13 4.21
N LYS A 100 17.30 9.44 4.33
CA LYS A 100 17.95 9.77 5.61
C LYS A 100 17.43 11.04 6.26
N THR A 101 16.89 11.95 5.44
CA THR A 101 16.30 13.21 5.90
C THR A 101 14.80 13.08 6.16
N LEU A 102 14.22 11.92 5.84
CA LEU A 102 12.80 11.62 5.96
C LEU A 102 12.56 10.67 7.13
N ASP A 103 11.41 10.78 7.77
CA ASP A 103 10.93 9.84 8.80
C ASP A 103 10.45 8.53 8.16
N ILE A 104 11.30 7.92 7.32
CA ILE A 104 11.04 6.64 6.63
C ILE A 104 11.94 5.59 7.28
N GLU A 105 11.34 4.50 7.75
CA GLU A 105 12.08 3.39 8.33
C GLU A 105 13.02 2.78 7.28
N SER A 106 14.26 2.52 7.66
CA SER A 106 15.36 2.18 6.74
C SER A 106 15.22 0.79 6.09
N ASP A 107 14.34 -0.04 6.62
CA ASP A 107 13.96 -1.36 6.12
C ASP A 107 12.86 -1.32 5.05
N ASN A 108 12.18 -0.18 4.87
CA ASN A 108 11.24 0.02 3.77
C ASN A 108 11.94 0.18 2.41
N PHE A 109 11.14 0.22 1.35
CA PHE A 109 11.59 0.33 -0.04
C PHE A 109 11.01 1.57 -0.68
N ILE A 110 11.73 2.22 -1.59
CA ILE A 110 11.25 3.33 -2.41
C ILE A 110 11.17 2.84 -3.86
N ILE A 111 9.96 2.57 -4.33
CA ILE A 111 9.66 2.04 -5.65
C ILE A 111 9.23 3.18 -6.58
N PRO A 112 9.99 3.45 -7.67
CA PRO A 112 9.62 4.42 -8.69
C PRO A 112 8.23 4.14 -9.29
N PRO A 113 7.44 5.18 -9.68
CA PRO A 113 6.11 5.01 -10.24
C PRO A 113 6.10 4.20 -11.53
N GLU A 114 7.15 4.30 -12.34
CA GLU A 114 7.32 3.55 -13.58
C GLU A 114 7.41 2.05 -13.30
N ILE A 115 8.06 1.66 -12.21
CA ILE A 115 8.16 0.27 -11.78
C ILE A 115 6.85 -0.17 -11.14
N ALA A 116 6.30 0.64 -10.22
CA ALA A 116 5.07 0.31 -9.52
C ALA A 116 3.90 0.14 -10.49
N SER A 117 3.69 1.08 -11.42
CA SER A 117 2.53 1.09 -12.33
C SER A 117 2.44 -0.13 -13.25
N LEU A 118 3.55 -0.81 -13.52
CA LEU A 118 3.58 -2.02 -14.34
C LEU A 118 3.04 -3.25 -13.59
N THR A 119 3.13 -3.26 -12.26
CA THR A 119 2.84 -4.43 -11.42
C THR A 119 1.85 -4.12 -10.31
N GLN A 120 1.20 -2.96 -10.36
CA GLN A 120 0.38 -2.45 -9.27
C GLN A 120 -1.06 -2.97 -9.30
N LEU A 121 -1.52 -3.42 -8.14
CA LEU A 121 -2.93 -3.58 -7.81
C LEU A 121 -3.37 -2.48 -6.84
N ILE A 122 -4.58 -1.98 -7.07
CA ILE A 122 -5.24 -1.05 -6.16
C ILE A 122 -6.45 -1.75 -5.55
N ILE A 123 -6.47 -1.84 -4.23
CA ILE A 123 -7.52 -2.52 -3.48
C ILE A 123 -8.15 -1.51 -2.54
N ALA A 124 -9.46 -1.29 -2.67
CA ALA A 124 -10.20 -0.43 -1.76
C ALA A 124 -10.09 -0.97 -0.32
N ALA A 125 -9.70 -0.10 0.61
CA ALA A 125 -9.63 -0.49 2.01
C ALA A 125 -11.01 -0.42 2.67
N PRO A 126 -11.25 -1.21 3.74
CA PRO A 126 -12.43 -1.01 4.56
C PRO A 126 -12.39 0.40 5.14
N TRP A 127 -13.56 1.02 5.24
CA TRP A 127 -13.69 2.37 5.77
C TRP A 127 -15.02 2.52 6.50
N LYS A 128 -15.01 3.34 7.55
CA LYS A 128 -16.21 3.77 8.26
C LYS A 128 -16.19 5.30 8.47
N PRO A 129 -17.33 5.99 8.40
CA PRO A 129 -17.41 7.44 8.64
C PRO A 129 -16.78 7.90 9.96
N GLU A 130 -16.99 7.14 11.04
CA GLU A 130 -16.45 7.45 12.37
C GLU A 130 -14.93 7.39 12.47
N TRP A 131 -14.25 6.81 11.47
CA TRP A 131 -12.80 6.79 11.46
C TRP A 131 -12.20 8.13 10.99
N GLU A 132 -12.98 9.00 10.35
CA GLU A 132 -12.48 10.25 9.76
C GLU A 132 -11.79 11.16 10.77
N GLY A 133 -10.54 11.54 10.47
CA GLY A 133 -9.71 12.37 11.34
C GLY A 133 -9.22 11.70 12.63
N THR A 134 -9.66 10.46 12.92
CA THR A 134 -9.28 9.74 14.13
C THR A 134 -7.86 9.21 14.01
N LYS A 135 -6.99 9.61 14.95
CA LYS A 135 -5.68 8.98 15.14
C LYS A 135 -5.86 7.77 16.06
N ASN A 136 -5.24 6.64 15.73
CA ASN A 136 -5.34 5.38 16.48
C ASN A 136 -6.76 4.81 16.49
N LEU A 137 -7.09 3.98 15.50
CA LEU A 137 -8.36 3.26 15.50
C LEU A 137 -8.54 2.42 16.78
N PRO A 138 -9.77 2.32 17.32
CA PRO A 138 -10.09 1.41 18.41
C PRO A 138 -9.64 -0.02 18.08
N LEU A 139 -9.23 -0.79 19.09
CA LEU A 139 -8.73 -2.16 18.88
C LEU A 139 -9.75 -3.06 18.16
N SER A 140 -11.04 -2.88 18.42
CA SER A 140 -12.12 -3.61 17.73
C SER A 140 -12.19 -3.30 16.24
N ASP A 141 -11.97 -2.05 15.85
CA ASP A 141 -11.95 -1.63 14.46
C ASP A 141 -10.63 -1.96 13.77
N TYR A 142 -9.53 -1.93 14.52
CA TYR A 142 -8.25 -2.41 14.06
C TYR A 142 -8.29 -3.91 13.73
N GLY A 143 -9.01 -4.72 14.52
CA GLY A 143 -9.25 -6.13 14.22
C GLY A 143 -9.84 -6.33 12.82
N LEU A 144 -10.85 -5.54 12.46
CA LEU A 144 -11.47 -5.57 11.13
C LEU A 144 -10.48 -5.24 10.00
N VAL A 145 -9.62 -4.23 10.20
CA VAL A 145 -8.59 -3.85 9.20
C VAL A 145 -7.53 -4.94 9.08
N SER A 146 -7.08 -5.51 10.20
CA SER A 146 -6.09 -6.58 10.22
C SER A 146 -6.60 -7.83 9.53
N GLU A 147 -7.84 -8.24 9.82
CA GLU A 147 -8.51 -9.37 9.15
C GLU A 147 -8.62 -9.11 7.65
N PHE A 148 -9.06 -7.91 7.24
CA PHE A 148 -9.14 -7.55 5.83
C PHE A 148 -7.78 -7.64 5.13
N VAL A 149 -6.72 -7.11 5.73
CA VAL A 149 -5.36 -7.16 5.17
C VAL A 149 -4.92 -8.61 4.96
N ILE A 150 -5.11 -9.47 5.95
CA ILE A 150 -4.74 -10.89 5.86
C ILE A 150 -5.57 -11.61 4.79
N GLU A 151 -6.88 -11.38 4.75
CA GLU A 151 -7.78 -12.09 3.83
C GLU A 151 -7.69 -11.61 2.38
N LYS A 152 -7.42 -10.32 2.16
CA LYS A 152 -7.49 -9.69 0.84
C LYS A 152 -6.12 -9.40 0.22
N LEU A 153 -5.07 -9.26 1.04
CA LEU A 153 -3.71 -8.97 0.57
C LEU A 153 -2.77 -10.19 0.67
N SER A 154 -3.28 -11.36 1.07
CA SER A 154 -2.51 -12.61 0.97
C SER A 154 -2.14 -12.94 -0.48
N PRO A 155 -1.03 -13.67 -0.72
CA PRO A 155 -0.62 -14.07 -2.07
C PRO A 155 -1.76 -14.74 -2.85
N GLU A 156 -2.52 -15.63 -2.22
CA GLU A 156 -3.63 -16.34 -2.86
C GLU A 156 -4.78 -15.38 -3.20
N ALA A 157 -5.06 -14.40 -2.35
CA ALA A 157 -6.09 -13.40 -2.62
C ALA A 157 -5.69 -12.46 -3.75
N LEU A 158 -4.41 -12.07 -3.82
CA LEU A 158 -3.86 -11.23 -4.88
C LEU A 158 -3.90 -11.95 -6.23
N ILE A 159 -3.47 -13.22 -6.30
CA ILE A 159 -3.55 -14.04 -7.52
C ILE A 159 -5.00 -14.18 -7.99
N ARG A 160 -5.93 -14.51 -7.07
CA ARG A 160 -7.36 -14.58 -7.40
C ARG A 160 -7.91 -13.25 -7.88
N SER A 161 -7.42 -12.13 -7.34
CA SER A 161 -7.84 -10.80 -7.78
C SER A 161 -7.38 -10.53 -9.21
N CYS A 162 -6.17 -10.93 -9.59
CA CYS A 162 -5.67 -10.83 -10.97
C CYS A 162 -6.47 -11.69 -11.96
N GLN A 163 -6.88 -12.90 -11.56
CA GLN A 163 -7.61 -13.83 -12.44
C GLN A 163 -9.06 -13.41 -12.75
N LYS A 164 -9.66 -12.55 -11.92
CA LYS A 164 -11.04 -12.07 -12.13
C LYS A 164 -11.16 -10.94 -13.17
N ILE A 165 -10.05 -10.54 -13.77
CA ILE A 165 -9.93 -9.34 -14.60
C ILE A 165 -9.81 -9.70 -16.09
N GLU A 166 -9.74 -10.99 -16.40
CA GLU A 166 -9.86 -11.55 -17.76
C GLU A 166 -11.32 -11.67 -18.20
#